data_AF-S6BC93-F1
#
_entry.id   AF-S6BC93-F1
#
_cell.length_a   1.000
_cell.length_b   1.000
_cell.length_c   1.000
_cell.angle_alpha   90.00
_cell.angle_beta   90.00
_cell.angle_gamma   90.00
#
_symmetry.space_group_name_H-M   'P 1'
#
loop_
_entity.id
_entity.type
_entity.pdbx_description
1 polymer ?
#
loop_
_entity_poly.entity_id
_entity_poly.type
_entity_poly.pdbx_seq_one_letter_code
_entity_poly.pdbx_strand_id
1 'polypeptide(L)'
;MSSMTMHIGRRSRGFSLVELMVAILLSSLLLLGVLQIFSDASSSDRANSALSRLQESGRVALEVLKRDIRRTGYQGCASSSIATRSGSSLIFPRDAFGVRNETAANGGSIEGAATASDTLTVRYAAPAPITVAGITSSTLTLPSAISFTADQTFLLTDCLNVVIFKPSAAGSNVTSITTANSNFSGIAPGARLYRVNQSTFAICASGRGLCRNNHDGSGAQELIADAENFQVLYGIRASGQTRWVNASSLTSTLREQVTQLQLSLVISSPENAASGTSTQTLSIANLGQNTALAAAGDQRLRRVFTTAIELRNRQ
;
A
#
# COMPACT_ATOMS: atom_id res chain seq x y z
N MET A 1 -69.04 36.31 62.51
CA MET A 1 -68.09 35.22 62.79
C MET A 1 -67.44 34.79 61.48
N SER A 2 -66.16 35.11 61.23
CA SER A 2 -65.25 34.18 60.55
C SER A 2 -63.80 34.64 60.70
N SER A 3 -62.93 33.64 60.82
CA SER A 3 -61.60 33.61 61.39
C SER A 3 -60.56 34.52 60.72
N MET A 4 -59.76 35.20 61.55
CA MET A 4 -58.51 35.88 61.16
C MET A 4 -57.36 34.86 61.26
N THR A 5 -56.92 34.33 60.12
CA THR A 5 -55.78 33.40 60.03
C THR A 5 -54.46 34.14 60.26
N MET A 6 -53.81 33.88 61.39
CA MET A 6 -52.50 34.40 61.78
C MET A 6 -51.38 33.75 60.96
N HIS A 7 -50.70 34.50 60.09
CA HIS A 7 -49.48 34.05 59.41
C HIS A 7 -48.28 34.19 60.35
N ILE A 8 -47.80 33.06 60.86
CA ILE A 8 -46.55 32.98 61.63
C ILE A 8 -45.38 33.18 60.66
N GLY A 9 -44.81 34.39 60.65
CA GLY A 9 -43.57 34.67 59.95
C GLY A 9 -42.41 33.90 60.59
N ARG A 10 -41.97 32.81 59.94
CA ARG A 10 -40.74 32.10 60.31
C ARG A 10 -39.55 33.06 60.21
N ARG A 11 -38.87 33.34 61.33
CA ARG A 11 -37.57 34.03 61.32
C ARG A 11 -36.56 33.16 60.56
N SER A 12 -36.04 33.66 59.44
CA SER A 12 -34.89 33.02 58.78
C SER A 12 -33.67 33.18 59.67
N ARG A 13 -33.12 32.07 60.15
CA ARG A 13 -31.76 32.07 60.70
C ARG A 13 -30.82 32.28 59.51
N GLY A 14 -30.09 33.39 59.50
CA GLY A 14 -29.07 33.64 58.49
C GLY A 14 -27.96 32.59 58.58
N PHE A 15 -27.39 32.22 57.44
CA PHE A 15 -26.26 31.30 57.36
C PHE A 15 -25.02 31.91 58.03
N SER A 16 -24.25 31.10 58.75
CA SER A 16 -22.97 31.59 59.28
C SER A 16 -21.95 31.71 58.15
N LEU A 17 -21.02 32.66 58.27
CA LEU A 17 -19.95 32.86 57.30
C LEU A 17 -19.12 31.57 57.10
N VAL A 18 -18.93 30.80 58.17
CA VAL A 18 -18.25 29.49 58.15
C VAL A 18 -19.02 28.46 57.31
N GLU A 19 -20.35 28.45 57.40
CA GLU A 19 -21.21 27.52 56.67
C GLU A 19 -21.13 27.76 55.15
N LEU A 20 -21.05 29.03 54.76
CA LEU A 20 -20.86 29.44 53.37
C LEU A 20 -19.45 29.09 52.85
N MET A 21 -18.42 29.24 53.68
CA MET A 21 -17.05 28.80 53.35
C MET A 21 -16.97 27.29 53.14
N VAL A 22 -17.59 26.51 54.02
CA VAL A 22 -17.64 25.04 53.90
C VAL A 22 -18.43 24.62 52.66
N ALA A 23 -19.58 25.26 52.39
CA ALA A 23 -20.39 24.94 51.21
C ALA A 23 -19.63 25.19 49.89
N ILE A 24 -18.91 26.32 49.78
CA ILE A 24 -18.10 26.64 48.61
C ILE A 24 -16.93 25.66 48.47
N LEU A 25 -16.27 25.31 49.57
CA LEU A 25 -15.15 24.36 49.58
C LEU A 25 -15.59 22.96 49.13
N LEU A 26 -16.74 22.48 49.60
CA LEU A 26 -17.28 21.19 49.16
C LEU A 26 -17.75 21.23 47.71
N SER A 27 -18.41 22.31 47.28
CA SER A 27 -18.87 22.47 45.90
C SER A 27 -17.72 22.53 44.90
N SER A 28 -16.63 23.23 45.24
CA SER A 28 -15.45 23.31 44.39
C SER A 28 -14.73 21.96 44.29
N LEU A 29 -14.61 21.23 45.41
CA LEU A 29 -14.04 19.89 45.42
C LEU A 29 -14.84 18.92 44.53
N LEU A 30 -16.17 18.94 44.62
CA LEU A 30 -17.04 18.12 43.79
C LEU A 30 -16.92 18.48 42.30
N LEU A 31 -16.89 19.78 41.97
CA LEU A 31 -16.75 20.23 40.59
C LEU A 31 -15.41 19.79 39.98
N LEU A 32 -14.31 19.89 40.74
CA LEU A 32 -13.00 19.40 40.30
C LEU A 32 -13.03 17.89 40.01
N GLY A 33 -13.69 17.11 40.87
CA GLY A 33 -13.87 15.67 40.64
C GLY A 33 -14.63 15.36 39.36
N VAL A 34 -15.74 16.06 39.09
CA VAL A 34 -16.54 15.89 37.87
C VAL A 34 -15.76 16.28 36.62
N LEU A 35 -15.02 17.39 36.66
CA LEU A 35 -14.19 17.83 35.55
C LEU A 35 -13.09 16.83 35.20
N GLN A 36 -12.47 16.21 36.21
CA GLN A 36 -11.46 15.16 36.01
C GLN A 36 -12.08 13.95 35.30
N ILE A 37 -13.21 13.44 35.80
CA ILE A 37 -13.92 12.29 35.19
C ILE A 37 -14.29 12.61 33.74
N PHE A 38 -14.82 13.80 33.48
CA PHE A 38 -15.19 14.22 32.13
C PHE A 38 -13.98 14.31 31.19
N SER A 39 -12.87 14.86 31.67
CA SER A 39 -11.62 14.95 30.90
C SER A 39 -11.09 13.56 30.54
N ASP A 40 -11.07 12.64 31.51
CA ASP A 40 -10.60 11.28 31.32
C ASP A 40 -11.52 10.49 30.35
N ALA A 41 -12.84 10.65 30.49
CA ALA A 41 -13.82 10.08 29.59
C ALA A 41 -13.64 10.60 28.15
N SER A 42 -13.52 11.92 27.96
CA SER A 42 -13.31 12.51 26.63
C SER A 42 -12.00 12.06 25.99
N SER A 43 -10.93 11.93 26.77
CA SER A 43 -9.64 11.41 26.29
C SER A 43 -9.77 9.95 25.85
N SER A 44 -10.44 9.12 26.66
CA SER A 44 -10.71 7.72 26.35
C SER A 44 -11.55 7.56 25.08
N ASP A 45 -12.60 8.36 24.90
CA ASP A 45 -13.46 8.33 23.73
C ASP A 45 -12.71 8.69 22.44
N ARG A 46 -11.80 9.67 22.50
CA ARG A 46 -10.92 10.02 21.38
C ARG A 46 -9.96 8.88 21.05
N ALA A 47 -9.34 8.27 22.05
CA ALA A 47 -8.46 7.11 21.88
C ALA A 47 -9.19 5.93 21.24
N ASN A 48 -10.38 5.59 21.73
CA ASN A 48 -11.21 4.51 21.20
C ASN A 48 -11.67 4.77 19.76
N SER A 49 -12.06 6.01 19.46
CA SER A 49 -12.45 6.42 18.10
C SER A 49 -11.27 6.38 17.13
N ALA A 50 -10.11 6.88 17.54
CA ALA A 50 -8.88 6.84 16.77
C ALA A 50 -8.41 5.40 16.49
N LEU A 51 -8.47 4.51 17.49
CA LEU A 51 -8.13 3.10 17.33
C LEU A 51 -9.08 2.40 16.36
N SER A 52 -10.38 2.70 16.42
CA SER A 52 -11.37 2.14 15.51
C SER A 52 -11.11 2.56 14.05
N ARG A 53 -10.83 3.85 13.83
CA ARG A 53 -10.45 4.38 12.51
C ARG A 53 -9.15 3.75 11.99
N LEU A 54 -8.14 3.61 12.85
CA LEU A 54 -6.89 2.93 12.50
C LEU A 54 -7.12 1.51 12.01
N GLN A 55 -7.97 0.74 12.70
CA GLN A 55 -8.29 -0.64 12.32
C GLN A 55 -9.02 -0.73 10.98
N GLU A 56 -9.96 0.20 10.70
CA GLU A 56 -10.61 0.30 9.40
C GLU A 56 -9.59 0.64 8.30
N SER A 57 -8.82 1.73 8.47
CA SER A 57 -7.81 2.15 7.50
C SER A 57 -6.80 1.06 7.21
N GLY A 58 -6.32 0.35 8.23
CA GLY A 58 -5.41 -0.78 8.08
C GLY A 58 -6.02 -1.95 7.31
N ARG A 59 -7.28 -2.31 7.59
CA ARG A 59 -7.98 -3.37 6.83
C ARG A 59 -8.14 -3.00 5.36
N VAL A 60 -8.61 -1.78 5.07
CA VAL A 60 -8.78 -1.28 3.71
C VAL A 60 -7.44 -1.25 2.98
N ALA A 61 -6.39 -0.77 3.65
CA ALA A 61 -5.04 -0.71 3.09
C ALA A 61 -4.54 -2.06 2.62
N LEU A 62 -4.62 -3.07 3.50
CA LEU A 62 -4.15 -4.41 3.19
C LEU A 62 -4.97 -5.06 2.06
N GLU A 63 -6.27 -4.79 1.97
CA GLU A 63 -7.11 -5.36 0.91
C GLU A 63 -6.79 -4.77 -0.46
N VAL A 64 -6.61 -3.44 -0.55
CA VAL A 64 -6.21 -2.77 -1.79
C VAL A 64 -4.85 -3.28 -2.26
N LEU A 65 -3.85 -3.37 -1.36
CA LEU A 65 -2.53 -3.91 -1.67
C LEU A 65 -2.59 -5.37 -2.14
N LYS A 66 -3.34 -6.23 -1.42
CA LYS A 66 -3.52 -7.64 -1.79
C LYS A 66 -4.08 -7.82 -3.19
N ARG A 67 -5.09 -7.03 -3.55
CA ARG A 67 -5.75 -7.15 -4.86
C ARG A 67 -4.79 -6.87 -6.02
N ASP A 68 -3.96 -5.84 -5.90
CA ASP A 68 -3.00 -5.48 -6.94
C ASP A 68 -1.81 -6.45 -6.96
N ILE A 69 -1.27 -6.79 -5.80
CA ILE A 69 -0.10 -7.66 -5.68
C ILE A 69 -0.40 -9.10 -6.13
N ARG A 70 -1.61 -9.63 -5.88
CA ARG A 70 -1.98 -10.99 -6.34
C ARG A 70 -1.98 -11.14 -7.87
N ARG A 71 -2.09 -10.04 -8.62
CA ARG A 71 -2.06 -10.04 -10.09
C ARG A 71 -0.64 -10.02 -10.65
N THR A 72 0.35 -9.67 -9.84
CA THR A 72 1.76 -9.60 -10.23
C THR A 72 2.20 -10.85 -10.99
N GLY A 73 2.93 -10.65 -12.09
CA GLY A 73 3.48 -11.72 -12.90
C GLY A 73 2.48 -12.44 -13.79
N TYR A 74 1.21 -12.01 -13.86
CA TYR A 74 0.26 -12.59 -14.81
C TYR A 74 0.71 -12.36 -16.25
N GLN A 75 0.83 -13.44 -17.03
CA GLN A 75 1.33 -13.47 -18.41
C GLN A 75 0.22 -13.80 -19.44
N GLY A 76 -1.05 -13.58 -19.11
CA GLY A 76 -2.17 -13.94 -19.99
C GLY A 76 -2.48 -15.44 -19.91
N CYS A 77 -2.37 -16.14 -21.04
CA CYS A 77 -2.61 -17.58 -21.10
C CYS A 77 -1.37 -18.45 -20.89
N ALA A 78 -0.17 -17.87 -20.93
CA ALA A 78 1.06 -18.60 -20.62
C ALA A 78 1.12 -18.93 -19.12
N SER A 79 1.56 -20.14 -18.79
CA SER A 79 1.81 -20.54 -17.40
C SER A 79 2.98 -19.73 -16.80
N SER A 80 3.02 -19.65 -15.48
CA SER A 80 4.12 -19.02 -14.74
C SER A 80 5.50 -19.64 -14.99
N SER A 81 5.51 -20.92 -15.37
CA SER A 81 6.73 -21.67 -15.70
C SER A 81 7.32 -21.30 -17.07
N ILE A 82 6.56 -20.63 -17.93
CA ILE A 82 7.07 -20.15 -19.21
C ILE A 82 7.77 -18.81 -18.95
N ALA A 83 9.10 -18.86 -19.02
CA ALA A 83 9.92 -17.66 -18.97
C ALA A 83 9.76 -16.84 -20.24
N THR A 84 9.86 -15.52 -20.09
CA THR A 84 9.88 -14.61 -21.24
C THR A 84 11.11 -14.87 -22.13
N ARG A 85 10.95 -14.82 -23.45
CA ARG A 85 12.03 -15.06 -24.42
C ARG A 85 13.15 -14.01 -24.33
N SER A 86 14.37 -14.46 -24.62
CA SER A 86 15.54 -13.59 -24.78
C SER A 86 15.30 -12.49 -25.82
N GLY A 87 15.79 -11.28 -25.55
CA GLY A 87 15.50 -10.08 -26.34
C GLY A 87 14.20 -9.36 -25.95
N SER A 88 13.52 -9.79 -24.90
CA SER A 88 12.42 -9.00 -24.33
C SER A 88 12.93 -7.85 -23.47
N SER A 89 12.19 -6.74 -23.46
CA SER A 89 12.47 -5.55 -22.66
C SER A 89 12.35 -5.79 -21.14
N LEU A 90 11.55 -6.77 -20.73
CA LEU A 90 11.41 -7.27 -19.38
C LEU A 90 11.40 -8.80 -19.42
N ILE A 91 11.81 -9.45 -18.35
CA ILE A 91 11.81 -10.90 -18.20
C ILE A 91 10.88 -11.28 -17.07
N PHE A 92 9.75 -11.92 -17.37
CA PHE A 92 8.89 -12.50 -16.36
C PHE A 92 9.31 -13.95 -16.06
N PRO A 93 9.17 -14.38 -14.79
CA PRO A 93 8.54 -13.64 -13.71
C PRO A 93 9.50 -12.66 -12.99
N ARG A 94 10.81 -12.73 -13.22
CA ARG A 94 11.86 -11.92 -12.57
C ARG A 94 11.49 -10.44 -12.36
N ASP A 95 11.15 -9.74 -13.44
CA ASP A 95 10.91 -8.29 -13.49
C ASP A 95 9.44 -7.93 -13.24
N ALA A 96 8.61 -8.90 -12.84
CA ALA A 96 7.24 -8.64 -12.46
C ALA A 96 7.13 -7.79 -11.18
N PHE A 97 8.19 -7.68 -10.39
CA PHE A 97 8.35 -6.69 -9.34
C PHE A 97 9.74 -6.02 -9.42
N GLY A 98 9.91 -4.81 -8.88
CA GLY A 98 11.21 -4.12 -8.88
C GLY A 98 11.14 -2.59 -9.00
N VAL A 99 12.17 -1.94 -9.56
CA VAL A 99 12.15 -0.50 -9.87
C VAL A 99 11.62 -0.31 -11.29
N ARG A 100 11.01 0.85 -11.56
CA ARG A 100 10.51 1.26 -12.88
C ARG A 100 11.54 1.16 -14.04
N ASN A 101 12.84 1.32 -13.76
CA ASN A 101 13.92 1.44 -14.75
C ASN A 101 14.94 0.30 -14.73
N GLU A 102 14.57 -0.91 -14.30
CA GLU A 102 15.44 -2.07 -14.51
C GLU A 102 15.42 -2.45 -16.00
N THR A 103 16.30 -1.80 -16.78
CA THR A 103 16.89 -2.49 -17.92
C THR A 103 17.58 -3.73 -17.36
N ALA A 104 17.38 -4.88 -18.02
CA ALA A 104 17.59 -6.25 -17.56
C ALA A 104 18.98 -6.66 -17.00
N ALA A 105 19.82 -5.76 -16.50
CA ALA A 105 21.20 -6.04 -16.09
C ALA A 105 21.68 -5.36 -14.79
N ASN A 106 21.00 -4.37 -14.23
CA ASN A 106 21.57 -3.60 -13.12
C ASN A 106 20.68 -3.68 -11.88
N GLY A 107 21.11 -4.45 -10.88
CA GLY A 107 20.52 -4.52 -9.55
C GLY A 107 20.58 -3.16 -8.85
N GLY A 108 19.67 -2.27 -9.23
CA GLY A 108 19.41 -1.04 -8.49
C GLY A 108 18.90 -1.40 -7.10
N SER A 109 19.26 -0.60 -6.10
CA SER A 109 18.68 -0.66 -4.76
C SER A 109 17.19 -0.28 -4.86
N ILE A 110 16.33 -1.29 -4.87
CA ILE A 110 14.90 -1.11 -5.13
C ILE A 110 14.14 -0.72 -3.86
N GLU A 111 14.55 -1.25 -2.72
CA GLU A 111 13.83 -1.14 -1.45
C GLU A 111 14.87 -1.11 -0.31
N GLY A 112 14.69 -0.22 0.64
CA GLY A 112 15.69 0.13 1.63
C GLY A 112 15.95 -1.02 2.59
N ALA A 113 17.21 -1.42 2.78
CA ALA A 113 17.57 -2.42 3.79
C ALA A 113 17.53 -1.86 5.25
N ALA A 114 16.77 -0.80 5.47
CA ALA A 114 16.77 0.00 6.70
C ALA A 114 15.34 0.41 7.08
N THR A 115 15.21 1.21 8.14
CA THR A 115 13.89 1.64 8.65
C THR A 115 13.18 2.69 7.76
N ALA A 116 13.85 3.19 6.72
CA ALA A 116 13.25 4.09 5.74
C ALA A 116 12.22 3.34 4.86
N SER A 117 11.15 4.02 4.48
CA SER A 117 10.06 3.42 3.70
C SER A 117 10.52 2.87 2.35
N ASP A 118 10.01 1.69 2.02
CA ASP A 118 10.24 0.99 0.76
C ASP A 118 9.35 1.50 -0.37
N THR A 119 9.69 1.10 -1.59
CA THR A 119 8.90 1.33 -2.80
C THR A 119 8.74 0.04 -3.58
N LEU A 120 7.51 -0.42 -3.78
CA LEU A 120 7.21 -1.66 -4.49
C LEU A 120 6.58 -1.38 -5.84
N THR A 121 7.25 -1.74 -6.94
CA THR A 121 6.58 -1.81 -8.25
C THR A 121 6.13 -3.23 -8.52
N VAL A 122 4.92 -3.37 -9.04
CA VAL A 122 4.37 -4.64 -9.55
C VAL A 122 3.93 -4.48 -11.01
N ARG A 123 4.05 -5.55 -11.78
CA ARG A 123 3.72 -5.60 -13.20
C ARG A 123 2.94 -6.85 -13.54
N TYR A 124 1.97 -6.71 -14.45
CA TYR A 124 1.13 -7.81 -14.91
C TYR A 124 0.44 -7.46 -16.23
N ALA A 125 0.07 -8.48 -17.02
CA ALA A 125 -0.75 -8.30 -18.21
C ALA A 125 -2.18 -7.86 -17.85
N ALA A 126 -2.68 -6.77 -18.45
CA ALA A 126 -4.04 -6.29 -18.24
C ALA A 126 -5.07 -7.26 -18.85
N PRO A 127 -6.22 -7.54 -18.23
CA PRO A 127 -7.11 -8.66 -18.60
C PRO A 127 -7.88 -8.51 -19.95
N ALA A 128 -7.61 -7.48 -20.74
CA ALA A 128 -8.28 -7.20 -22.01
C ALA A 128 -7.28 -7.30 -23.19
N PRO A 129 -6.95 -8.50 -23.68
CA PRO A 129 -6.04 -8.66 -24.81
C PRO A 129 -6.69 -8.34 -26.15
N ILE A 130 -5.85 -8.00 -27.11
CA ILE A 130 -6.16 -7.90 -28.53
C ILE A 130 -5.59 -9.14 -29.22
N THR A 131 -6.40 -9.86 -29.99
CA THR A 131 -5.89 -10.93 -30.86
C THR A 131 -5.18 -10.30 -32.05
N VAL A 132 -3.92 -10.64 -32.28
CA VAL A 132 -3.16 -10.08 -33.40
C VAL A 132 -3.59 -10.74 -34.72
N ALA A 133 -3.72 -9.93 -35.76
CA ALA A 133 -4.11 -10.36 -37.10
C ALA A 133 -2.93 -10.90 -37.92
N GLY A 134 -1.71 -10.40 -37.66
CA GLY A 134 -0.50 -10.83 -38.35
C GLY A 134 0.76 -10.53 -37.54
N ILE A 135 1.80 -11.32 -37.75
CA ILE A 135 3.08 -11.23 -37.05
C ILE A 135 4.22 -11.40 -38.05
N THR A 136 5.14 -10.44 -38.08
CA THR A 136 6.47 -10.59 -38.70
C THR A 136 7.53 -10.62 -37.60
N SER A 137 8.82 -10.67 -37.94
CA SER A 137 9.89 -10.70 -36.93
C SER A 137 9.90 -9.48 -35.99
N SER A 138 9.41 -8.32 -36.43
CA SER A 138 9.47 -7.06 -35.68
C SER A 138 8.16 -6.26 -35.67
N THR A 139 7.14 -6.69 -36.40
CA THR A 139 5.88 -5.95 -36.56
C THR A 139 4.68 -6.82 -36.23
N LEU A 140 3.75 -6.29 -35.44
CA LEU A 140 2.43 -6.85 -35.21
C LEU A 140 1.40 -6.08 -36.01
N THR A 141 0.49 -6.79 -36.65
CA THR A 141 -0.71 -6.23 -37.30
C THR A 141 -1.92 -6.51 -36.43
N LEU A 142 -2.75 -5.51 -36.18
CA LEU A 142 -3.92 -5.56 -35.32
C LEU A 142 -5.20 -5.48 -36.15
N PRO A 143 -6.28 -6.14 -35.72
CA PRO A 143 -7.56 -6.10 -36.42
C PRO A 143 -8.28 -4.74 -36.29
N SER A 144 -7.94 -3.96 -35.27
CA SER A 144 -8.51 -2.65 -35.00
C SER A 144 -7.42 -1.68 -34.56
N ALA A 145 -7.60 -0.41 -34.90
CA ALA A 145 -6.64 0.63 -34.57
C ALA A 145 -6.62 0.95 -33.06
N ILE A 146 -5.44 1.26 -32.53
CA ILE A 146 -5.23 1.65 -31.13
C ILE A 146 -4.28 2.84 -31.02
N SER A 147 -4.23 3.46 -29.84
CA SER A 147 -3.25 4.49 -29.50
C SER A 147 -2.39 4.06 -28.31
N PHE A 148 -1.11 4.42 -28.33
CA PHE A 148 -0.14 4.10 -27.28
C PHE A 148 1.05 5.06 -27.31
N THR A 149 1.71 5.21 -26.16
CA THR A 149 2.94 5.99 -26.03
C THR A 149 4.16 5.11 -26.29
N ALA A 150 5.32 5.73 -26.53
CA ALA A 150 6.58 5.00 -26.69
C ALA A 150 7.01 4.23 -25.42
N ASP A 151 6.61 4.68 -24.23
CA ASP A 151 6.92 4.03 -22.95
C ASP A 151 5.93 2.91 -22.58
N GLN A 152 4.85 2.73 -23.36
CA GLN A 152 3.87 1.67 -23.11
C GLN A 152 4.52 0.30 -23.30
N THR A 153 4.50 -0.51 -22.25
CA THR A 153 4.93 -1.91 -22.33
C THR A 153 3.77 -2.79 -22.77
N PHE A 154 4.06 -3.72 -23.68
CA PHE A 154 3.15 -4.76 -24.15
C PHE A 154 3.70 -6.15 -23.87
N LEU A 155 2.81 -7.12 -23.70
CA LEU A 155 3.12 -8.54 -23.59
C LEU A 155 2.39 -9.27 -24.71
N LEU A 156 3.13 -9.98 -25.54
CA LEU A 156 2.61 -10.85 -26.60
C LEU A 156 2.80 -12.30 -26.20
N THR A 157 1.74 -13.10 -26.33
CA THR A 157 1.82 -14.54 -26.07
C THR A 157 0.88 -15.36 -26.93
N ASP A 158 1.35 -16.52 -27.39
CA ASP A 158 0.56 -17.62 -27.98
C ASP A 158 0.38 -18.77 -26.97
N CYS A 159 0.50 -18.47 -25.67
CA CYS A 159 0.48 -19.38 -24.53
C CYS A 159 1.70 -20.31 -24.40
N LEU A 160 2.55 -20.43 -25.42
CA LEU A 160 3.80 -21.20 -25.38
C LEU A 160 5.04 -20.29 -25.36
N ASN A 161 4.92 -19.12 -25.97
CA ASN A 161 5.92 -18.08 -26.02
C ASN A 161 5.41 -16.84 -25.30
N VAL A 162 6.30 -16.14 -24.60
CA VAL A 162 6.03 -14.81 -24.06
C VAL A 162 7.11 -13.84 -24.52
N VAL A 163 6.71 -12.71 -25.09
CA VAL A 163 7.59 -11.60 -25.44
C VAL A 163 7.05 -10.32 -24.84
N ILE A 164 7.86 -9.64 -24.04
CA ILE A 164 7.50 -8.35 -23.44
C ILE A 164 8.33 -7.26 -24.10
N PHE A 165 7.69 -6.26 -24.69
CA PHE A 165 8.37 -5.26 -25.50
C PHE A 165 7.78 -3.86 -25.32
N LYS A 166 8.55 -2.85 -25.72
CA LYS A 166 8.07 -1.49 -25.94
C LYS A 166 8.04 -1.20 -27.43
N PRO A 167 7.04 -0.43 -27.92
CA PRO A 167 6.98 -0.05 -29.32
C PRO A 167 8.16 0.85 -29.68
N SER A 168 8.60 0.83 -30.94
CA SER A 168 9.74 1.65 -31.40
C SER A 168 9.44 3.15 -31.42
N ALA A 169 8.16 3.53 -31.44
CA ALA A 169 7.67 4.90 -31.36
C ALA A 169 6.24 4.92 -30.78
N ALA A 170 5.75 6.10 -30.42
CA ALA A 170 4.32 6.26 -30.10
C ALA A 170 3.45 6.08 -31.36
N GLY A 171 2.22 5.64 -31.17
CA GLY A 171 1.24 5.45 -32.25
C GLY A 171 -0.11 6.03 -31.88
N SER A 172 -0.78 6.69 -32.81
CA SER A 172 -2.13 7.22 -32.63
C SER A 172 -3.04 6.67 -33.72
N ASN A 173 -4.09 5.95 -33.33
CA ASN A 173 -5.04 5.31 -34.24
C ASN A 173 -4.36 4.43 -35.31
N VAL A 174 -3.39 3.60 -34.90
CA VAL A 174 -2.61 2.73 -35.79
C VAL A 174 -3.02 1.27 -35.65
N THR A 175 -2.97 0.51 -36.74
CA THR A 175 -3.21 -0.94 -36.78
C THR A 175 -1.91 -1.76 -36.77
N SER A 176 -0.75 -1.13 -36.62
CA SER A 176 0.54 -1.81 -36.56
C SER A 176 1.36 -1.36 -35.36
N ILE A 177 2.07 -2.30 -34.73
CA ILE A 177 3.06 -2.00 -33.69
C ILE A 177 4.40 -2.60 -34.11
N THR A 178 5.42 -1.75 -34.18
CA THR A 178 6.80 -2.15 -34.50
C THR A 178 7.67 -2.14 -33.25
N THR A 179 8.69 -2.98 -33.21
CA THR A 179 9.71 -2.97 -32.13
C THR A 179 11.10 -2.93 -32.72
N ALA A 180 12.03 -2.29 -32.00
CA ALA A 180 13.44 -2.23 -32.41
C ALA A 180 14.31 -3.30 -31.71
N ASN A 181 13.90 -3.75 -30.52
CA ASN A 181 14.78 -4.51 -29.62
C ASN A 181 14.24 -5.90 -29.27
N SER A 182 13.10 -6.32 -29.83
CA SER A 182 12.49 -7.62 -29.57
C SER A 182 12.19 -8.37 -30.87
N ASN A 183 12.16 -9.70 -30.78
CA ASN A 183 11.95 -10.58 -31.93
C ASN A 183 10.70 -11.44 -31.72
N PHE A 184 9.78 -11.38 -32.69
CA PHE A 184 8.53 -12.14 -32.67
C PHE A 184 8.55 -13.41 -33.53
N SER A 185 9.68 -13.72 -34.17
CA SER A 185 9.82 -14.92 -35.00
C SER A 185 9.48 -16.19 -34.21
N GLY A 186 8.62 -17.03 -34.79
CA GLY A 186 8.13 -18.27 -34.20
C GLY A 186 6.91 -18.12 -33.29
N ILE A 187 6.37 -16.92 -33.11
CA ILE A 187 5.06 -16.73 -32.46
C ILE A 187 3.95 -16.96 -33.49
N ALA A 188 2.97 -17.78 -33.14
CA ALA A 188 1.88 -18.12 -34.05
C ALA A 188 0.93 -16.93 -34.32
N PRO A 189 0.40 -16.77 -35.55
CA PRO A 189 -0.73 -15.88 -35.82
C PRO A 189 -1.93 -16.20 -34.90
N GLY A 190 -2.69 -15.19 -34.48
CA GLY A 190 -3.73 -15.34 -33.46
C GLY A 190 -3.23 -15.24 -32.01
N ALA A 191 -1.94 -14.96 -31.80
CA ALA A 191 -1.40 -14.61 -30.48
C ALA A 191 -2.16 -13.43 -29.85
N ARG A 192 -2.09 -13.34 -28.52
CA ARG A 192 -2.79 -12.33 -27.72
C ARG A 192 -1.80 -11.27 -27.27
N LEU A 193 -2.10 -10.02 -27.62
CA LEU A 193 -1.38 -8.84 -27.21
C LEU A 193 -2.08 -8.20 -26.00
N TYR A 194 -1.35 -8.08 -24.90
CA TYR A 194 -1.78 -7.47 -23.66
C TYR A 194 -1.02 -6.16 -23.44
N ARG A 195 -1.66 -5.15 -22.87
CA ARG A 195 -0.92 -4.05 -22.21
C ARG A 195 -0.36 -4.58 -20.91
N VAL A 196 0.88 -4.22 -20.58
CA VAL A 196 1.43 -4.49 -19.25
C VAL A 196 1.10 -3.32 -18.35
N ASN A 197 0.30 -3.56 -17.32
CA ASN A 197 0.08 -2.60 -16.25
C ASN A 197 1.28 -2.60 -15.33
N GLN A 198 1.70 -1.42 -14.89
CA GLN A 198 2.75 -1.21 -13.91
C GLN A 198 2.21 -0.31 -12.81
N SER A 199 2.27 -0.75 -11.56
CA SER A 199 1.84 0.06 -10.42
C SER A 199 2.96 0.11 -9.39
N THR A 200 3.35 1.31 -8.98
CA THR A 200 4.34 1.54 -7.92
C THR A 200 3.66 2.06 -6.65
N PHE A 201 3.90 1.40 -5.53
CA PHE A 201 3.44 1.76 -4.20
C PHE A 201 4.58 2.34 -3.39
N ALA A 202 4.36 3.49 -2.75
CA ALA A 202 5.31 4.14 -1.86
C ALA A 202 4.58 5.05 -0.88
N ILE A 203 5.25 5.45 0.20
CA ILE A 203 4.77 6.58 1.00
C ILE A 203 4.72 7.82 0.10
N CYS A 204 3.64 8.58 0.18
CA CYS A 204 3.42 9.75 -0.65
C CYS A 204 4.53 10.79 -0.44
N ALA A 205 4.75 11.65 -1.44
CA ALA A 205 5.80 12.68 -1.40
C ALA A 205 5.61 13.70 -0.27
N SER A 206 4.40 13.83 0.26
CA SER A 206 4.06 14.58 1.49
C SER A 206 4.71 14.00 2.76
N GLY A 207 5.27 12.79 2.69
CA GLY A 207 5.78 12.04 3.84
C GLY A 207 4.69 11.30 4.62
N ARG A 208 3.42 11.40 4.20
CA ARG A 208 2.28 10.75 4.83
C ARG A 208 1.25 10.30 3.81
N GLY A 209 0.68 9.13 4.02
CA GLY A 209 -0.22 8.45 3.08
C GLY A 209 0.53 7.41 2.24
N LEU A 210 -0.19 6.41 1.75
CA LEU A 210 0.31 5.41 0.82
C LEU A 210 -0.21 5.74 -0.57
N CYS A 211 0.69 6.01 -1.49
CA CYS A 211 0.38 6.40 -2.86
C CYS A 211 0.63 5.24 -3.83
N ARG A 212 -0.19 5.15 -4.88
CA ARG A 212 0.02 4.30 -6.04
C ARG A 212 0.15 5.14 -7.29
N ASN A 213 1.21 4.91 -8.05
CA ASN A 213 1.41 5.47 -9.38
C ASN A 213 1.28 4.36 -10.44
N ASN A 214 0.30 4.47 -11.34
CA ASN A 214 0.07 3.51 -12.42
C ASN A 214 0.92 3.78 -13.67
N HIS A 215 1.73 4.85 -13.65
CA HIS A 215 2.62 5.27 -14.74
C HIS A 215 1.92 5.47 -16.08
N ASP A 216 0.64 5.83 -16.04
CA ASP A 216 -0.21 6.20 -17.17
C ASP A 216 -0.22 7.71 -17.45
N GLY A 217 0.59 8.48 -16.71
CA GLY A 217 0.65 9.93 -16.78
C GLY A 217 -0.29 10.66 -15.81
N SER A 218 -1.14 9.95 -15.06
CA SER A 218 -2.03 10.57 -14.07
C SER A 218 -1.30 11.03 -12.80
N GLY A 219 -0.04 10.66 -12.64
CA GLY A 219 0.72 10.87 -11.41
C GLY A 219 0.37 9.87 -10.29
N ALA A 220 0.95 10.09 -9.11
CA ALA A 220 0.72 9.23 -7.95
C ALA A 220 -0.61 9.61 -7.27
N GLN A 221 -1.46 8.62 -7.02
CA GLN A 221 -2.74 8.78 -6.32
C GLN A 221 -2.63 8.23 -4.89
N GLU A 222 -3.05 9.00 -3.91
CA GLU A 222 -3.15 8.54 -2.52
C GLU A 222 -4.29 7.50 -2.39
N LEU A 223 -3.95 6.34 -1.84
CA LEU A 223 -4.87 5.23 -1.61
C LEU A 223 -5.34 5.17 -0.16
N ILE A 224 -4.42 5.41 0.76
CA ILE A 224 -4.65 5.31 2.21
C ILE A 224 -4.03 6.53 2.85
N ALA A 225 -4.83 7.28 3.60
CA ALA A 225 -4.34 8.40 4.38
C ALA A 225 -3.50 7.93 5.58
N ASP A 226 -2.63 8.80 6.05
CA ASP A 226 -1.93 8.65 7.33
C ASP A 226 -0.99 7.43 7.45
N ALA A 227 -0.63 6.79 6.34
CA ALA A 227 0.46 5.82 6.33
C ALA A 227 1.80 6.53 6.45
N GLU A 228 2.65 6.11 7.38
CA GLU A 228 3.93 6.78 7.69
C GLU A 228 5.14 5.95 7.27
N ASN A 229 5.00 4.62 7.22
CA ASN A 229 6.08 3.74 6.81
C ASN A 229 5.54 2.50 6.10
N PHE A 230 6.22 2.10 5.02
CA PHE A 230 5.91 0.92 4.23
C PHE A 230 7.18 0.08 4.14
N GLN A 231 7.09 -1.23 4.37
CA GLN A 231 8.21 -2.17 4.19
C GLN A 231 7.77 -3.41 3.46
N VAL A 232 8.72 -4.04 2.76
CA VAL A 232 8.50 -5.25 1.97
C VAL A 232 9.61 -6.28 2.19
N LEU A 233 9.19 -7.50 2.49
CA LEU A 233 10.03 -8.69 2.49
C LEU A 233 9.62 -9.66 1.40
N TYR A 234 10.61 -10.36 0.85
CA TYR A 234 10.41 -11.33 -0.22
C TYR A 234 10.57 -12.74 0.30
N GLY A 235 9.54 -13.54 0.11
CA GLY A 235 9.53 -14.95 0.42
C GLY A 235 9.97 -15.76 -0.80
N ILE A 236 11.16 -16.34 -0.72
CA ILE A 236 11.60 -17.35 -1.69
C ILE A 236 11.32 -18.74 -1.14
N ARG A 237 10.99 -19.69 -2.02
CA ARG A 237 10.82 -21.08 -1.60
C ARG A 237 12.19 -21.76 -1.53
N ALA A 238 12.58 -22.21 -0.34
CA ALA A 238 13.82 -22.94 -0.10
C ALA A 238 13.51 -24.21 0.69
N SER A 239 13.77 -25.39 0.12
CA SER A 239 13.61 -26.69 0.80
C SER A 239 12.24 -26.91 1.47
N GLY A 240 11.16 -26.48 0.80
CA GLY A 240 9.79 -26.65 1.32
C GLY A 240 9.34 -25.60 2.35
N GLN A 241 10.20 -24.65 2.73
CA GLN A 241 9.87 -23.52 3.60
C GLN A 241 10.06 -22.17 2.88
N THR A 242 9.37 -21.13 3.37
CA THR A 242 9.59 -19.76 2.91
C THR A 242 10.79 -19.16 3.64
N ARG A 243 11.82 -18.76 2.88
CA ARG A 243 12.92 -17.95 3.39
C ARG A 243 12.65 -16.48 3.04
N TRP A 244 12.54 -15.64 4.06
CA TRP A 244 12.40 -14.19 3.89
C TRP A 244 13.75 -13.55 3.58
N VAL A 245 13.76 -12.61 2.64
CA VAL A 245 14.94 -11.81 2.28
C VAL A 245 14.55 -10.35 2.03
N ASN A 246 15.45 -9.43 2.36
CA ASN A 246 15.34 -8.02 1.97
C ASN A 246 15.60 -7.87 0.48
N ALA A 247 15.09 -6.79 -0.13
CA ALA A 247 15.33 -6.52 -1.56
C ALA A 247 16.82 -6.45 -1.92
N SER A 248 17.66 -5.91 -1.02
CA SER A 248 19.12 -5.82 -1.22
C SER A 248 19.80 -7.18 -1.41
N SER A 249 19.18 -8.27 -0.95
CA SER A 249 19.70 -9.63 -1.07
C SER A 249 19.17 -10.36 -2.31
N LEU A 250 18.28 -9.75 -3.10
CA LEU A 250 17.72 -10.36 -4.30
C LEU A 250 18.67 -10.20 -5.48
N THR A 251 19.29 -11.31 -5.90
CA THR A 251 19.90 -11.44 -7.23
C THR A 251 18.84 -11.67 -8.29
N SER A 252 19.18 -11.57 -9.57
CA SER A 252 18.27 -11.89 -10.68
C SER A 252 17.65 -13.29 -10.55
N THR A 253 18.48 -14.30 -10.22
CA THR A 253 18.03 -15.68 -10.01
C THR A 253 17.10 -15.82 -8.80
N LEU A 254 17.39 -15.13 -7.69
CA LEU A 254 16.52 -15.18 -6.51
C LEU A 254 15.17 -14.48 -6.75
N ARG A 255 15.14 -13.42 -7.58
CA ARG A 255 13.87 -12.77 -7.98
C ARG A 255 12.93 -13.75 -8.68
N GLU A 256 13.43 -14.61 -9.55
CA GLU A 256 12.60 -15.62 -10.21
C GLU A 256 11.95 -16.59 -9.21
N GLN A 257 12.62 -16.86 -8.10
CA GLN A 257 12.17 -17.79 -7.06
C GLN A 257 11.25 -17.18 -5.99
N VAL A 258 10.95 -15.87 -6.06
CA VAL A 258 10.01 -15.23 -5.14
C VAL A 258 8.60 -15.75 -5.41
N THR A 259 7.94 -16.18 -4.35
CA THR A 259 6.59 -16.76 -4.38
C THR A 259 5.62 -16.06 -3.43
N GLN A 260 6.14 -15.32 -2.45
CA GLN A 260 5.37 -14.59 -1.47
C GLN A 260 5.98 -13.21 -1.21
N LEU A 261 5.15 -12.23 -0.86
CA LEU A 261 5.57 -10.94 -0.33
C LEU A 261 4.99 -10.75 1.07
N GLN A 262 5.77 -10.28 2.02
CA GLN A 262 5.28 -9.83 3.32
C GLN A 262 5.40 -8.31 3.37
N LEU A 263 4.27 -7.65 3.61
CA LEU A 263 4.18 -6.20 3.71
C LEU A 263 3.98 -5.81 5.17
N SER A 264 4.58 -4.72 5.59
CA SER A 264 4.16 -3.99 6.79
C SER A 264 3.86 -2.54 6.47
N LEU A 265 2.74 -2.03 6.98
CA LEU A 265 2.34 -0.64 6.86
C LEU A 265 2.11 -0.05 8.26
N VAL A 266 2.82 1.01 8.58
CA VAL A 266 2.60 1.80 9.79
C VAL A 266 1.58 2.88 9.47
N ILE A 267 0.47 2.91 10.18
CA ILE A 267 -0.58 3.93 10.05
C ILE A 267 -0.74 4.66 11.37
N SER A 268 -0.86 5.98 11.33
CA SER A 268 -1.15 6.82 12.49
C SER A 268 -2.59 7.34 12.52
N SER A 269 -3.14 7.57 13.71
CA SER A 269 -4.48 8.15 13.88
C SER A 269 -4.51 9.56 13.29
N PRO A 270 -5.56 10.00 12.58
CA PRO A 270 -5.63 11.33 11.96
C PRO A 270 -5.43 12.48 12.97
N GLU A 271 -5.88 12.26 14.22
CA GLU A 271 -5.85 13.22 15.30
C GLU A 271 -4.97 12.75 16.46
N ASN A 272 -4.58 13.70 17.33
CA ASN A 272 -3.93 13.41 18.61
C ASN A 272 -4.93 12.73 19.54
N ALA A 273 -4.58 11.52 19.98
CA ALA A 273 -5.48 10.66 20.75
C ALA A 273 -4.76 9.96 21.93
N ALA A 274 -3.45 10.15 22.09
CA ALA A 274 -2.69 9.71 23.25
C ALA A 274 -2.61 10.83 24.31
N SER A 275 -2.58 10.45 25.59
CA SER A 275 -2.43 11.38 26.73
C SER A 275 -1.02 11.97 26.86
N GLY A 276 -0.05 11.49 26.08
CA GLY A 276 1.33 11.94 26.07
C GLY A 276 2.03 11.57 24.77
N THR A 277 3.30 11.97 24.64
CA THR A 277 4.10 11.67 23.47
C THR A 277 4.37 10.17 23.35
N SER A 278 4.11 9.61 22.17
CA SER A 278 4.38 8.21 21.86
C SER A 278 5.88 7.93 21.85
N THR A 279 6.30 6.97 22.67
CA THR A 279 7.66 6.39 22.66
C THR A 279 7.65 4.93 22.18
N GLN A 280 6.55 4.50 21.56
CA GLN A 280 6.38 3.13 21.10
C GLN A 280 7.40 2.75 20.03
N THR A 281 7.93 1.54 20.15
CA THR A 281 8.71 0.89 19.09
C THR A 281 7.79 -0.02 18.29
N LEU A 282 7.80 0.14 16.96
CA LEU A 282 6.90 -0.52 16.03
C LEU A 282 7.65 -1.60 15.25
N SER A 283 7.26 -2.86 15.39
CA SER A 283 7.88 -3.98 14.64
C SER A 283 7.47 -3.93 13.17
N ILE A 284 8.43 -3.75 12.28
CA ILE A 284 8.23 -3.63 10.83
C ILE A 284 8.79 -4.86 10.10
N ALA A 285 8.30 -5.12 8.89
CA ALA A 285 8.73 -6.23 8.04
C ALA A 285 10.11 -5.92 7.44
N ASN A 286 11.16 -6.10 8.23
CA ASN A 286 12.54 -5.99 7.80
C ASN A 286 13.38 -7.09 8.50
N LEU A 287 14.61 -7.30 8.07
CA LEU A 287 15.55 -8.28 8.61
C LEU A 287 16.84 -7.59 9.11
N GLY A 288 17.58 -8.30 9.96
CA GLY A 288 18.83 -7.79 10.54
C GLY A 288 18.58 -6.89 11.75
N GLN A 289 19.27 -5.75 11.83
CA GLN A 289 19.18 -4.83 12.97
C GLN A 289 18.01 -3.83 12.86
N ASN A 290 17.36 -3.73 11.70
CA ASN A 290 16.40 -2.67 11.37
C ASN A 290 14.93 -3.14 11.43
N THR A 291 14.60 -4.06 12.34
CA THR A 291 13.25 -4.67 12.44
C THR A 291 12.23 -3.83 13.20
N ALA A 292 12.65 -2.64 13.65
CA ALA A 292 11.88 -1.77 14.54
C ALA A 292 11.97 -0.31 14.09
N LEU A 293 10.82 0.36 14.03
CA LEU A 293 10.69 1.79 13.77
C LEU A 293 10.30 2.51 15.07
N ALA A 294 11.06 3.53 15.46
CA ALA A 294 10.65 4.40 16.56
C ALA A 294 9.44 5.25 16.13
N ALA A 295 8.41 5.34 16.97
CA ALA A 295 7.30 6.26 16.75
C ALA A 295 7.79 7.71 16.74
N ALA A 296 7.13 8.57 15.95
CA ALA A 296 7.37 10.00 16.05
C ALA A 296 6.93 10.52 17.43
N GLY A 297 7.63 11.54 17.91
CA GLY A 297 7.39 12.17 19.21
C GLY A 297 6.14 13.06 19.27
N ASP A 298 4.99 12.52 18.88
CA ASP A 298 3.68 13.19 18.93
C ASP A 298 2.63 12.38 19.73
N GLN A 299 1.40 12.88 19.80
CA GLN A 299 0.29 12.26 20.52
C GLN A 299 -0.61 11.37 19.61
N ARG A 300 -0.13 10.98 18.43
CA ARG A 300 -0.90 10.13 17.52
C ARG A 300 -0.71 8.66 17.88
N LEU A 301 -1.81 7.92 17.87
CA LEU A 301 -1.75 6.47 18.01
C LEU A 301 -1.20 5.86 16.72
N ARG A 302 -0.34 4.86 16.83
CA ARG A 302 0.24 4.15 15.68
C ARG A 302 -0.03 2.66 15.79
N ARG A 303 -0.19 2.02 14.64
CA ARG A 303 -0.28 0.57 14.56
C ARG A 303 0.40 0.06 13.31
N VAL A 304 1.07 -1.08 13.44
CA VAL A 304 1.61 -1.82 12.31
C VAL A 304 0.58 -2.82 11.82
N PHE A 305 0.33 -2.79 10.52
CA PHE A 305 -0.49 -3.76 9.81
C PHE A 305 0.40 -4.60 8.92
N THR A 306 0.44 -5.90 9.19
CA THR A 306 1.31 -6.84 8.47
C THR A 306 0.47 -7.86 7.73
N THR A 307 0.88 -8.21 6.50
CA THR A 307 0.25 -9.30 5.75
C THR A 307 1.24 -10.00 4.84
N ALA A 308 1.11 -11.33 4.72
CA ALA A 308 1.81 -12.12 3.71
C ALA A 308 0.85 -12.43 2.55
N ILE A 309 1.35 -12.31 1.32
CA ILE A 309 0.58 -12.42 0.08
C ILE A 309 1.30 -13.40 -0.83
N GLU A 310 0.62 -14.45 -1.23
CA GLU A 310 1.13 -15.38 -2.24
C GLU A 310 0.95 -14.81 -3.65
N LEU A 311 1.99 -14.95 -4.47
CA LEU A 311 1.99 -14.55 -5.87
C LEU A 311 1.46 -15.73 -6.70
N ARG A 312 0.17 -15.67 -7.08
CA ARG A 312 -0.51 -16.76 -7.79
C ARG A 312 0.08 -17.08 -9.16
N ASN A 313 0.58 -16.06 -9.86
CA ASN A 313 1.13 -16.22 -11.21
C ASN A 313 2.64 -16.52 -11.19
N ARG A 314 3.09 -17.31 -10.21
CA ARG A 314 4.50 -17.74 -10.03
C ARG A 314 4.61 -19.17 -9.45
N GLN A 315 3.53 -19.95 -9.51
CA GLN A 315 3.51 -21.35 -9.09
C GLN A 315 3.57 -22.29 -10.30
#